data_AF-A0A968WKS5-F1
#
_entry.id   AF-A0A968WKS5-F1
#
_cell.length_a   1.000
_cell.length_b   1.000
_cell.length_c   1.000
_cell.angle_alpha   90.00
_cell.angle_beta   90.00
_cell.angle_gamma   90.00
#
_symmetry.space_group_name_H-M   'P 1'
#
loop_
_entity.id
_entity.type
_entity.pdbx_description
1 polymer ?
#
loop_
_entity_poly.entity_id
_entity_poly.type
_entity_poly.pdbx_seq_one_letter_code
_entity_poly.pdbx_strand_id
1 'polypeptide(L)'
;MPTHPFRAIFDFLKLFVSRVLRINLMGNKLEDIYNYLQLSDSIATAGQPTAEQFPRIEASGYQVVINLALPESANALPHERAIAENLGMQYIHIPVVWEHPTLENFQDFVNAMQANADKPVFVHCAANMRVSAFMYLYNRIYKQVSEEQAQQDLAQIWTPNDTWQQFIQKAIANHQAI
;
A
#
# COMPACT_ATOMS: atom_id res chain seq x y z
N MET A 1 -31.08 -45.18 30.39
CA MET A 1 -30.27 -43.94 30.32
C MET A 1 -30.41 -43.38 28.91
N PRO A 2 -31.17 -42.30 28.68
CA PRO A 2 -31.29 -41.72 27.34
C PRO A 2 -30.12 -40.76 27.10
N THR A 3 -29.35 -41.03 26.07
CA THR A 3 -28.25 -40.20 25.56
C THR A 3 -28.82 -38.94 24.90
N HIS A 4 -28.44 -37.76 25.41
CA HIS A 4 -28.98 -36.48 24.96
C HIS A 4 -28.45 -36.07 23.57
N PRO A 5 -29.28 -36.07 22.51
CA PRO A 5 -28.85 -35.76 21.14
C PRO A 5 -28.49 -34.28 20.91
N PHE A 6 -28.87 -33.41 21.85
CA PHE A 6 -28.66 -31.96 21.76
C PHE A 6 -27.21 -31.52 21.94
N ARG A 7 -26.37 -32.32 22.63
CA ARG A 7 -24.97 -31.96 22.89
C ARG A 7 -24.12 -32.05 21.62
N ALA A 8 -24.36 -33.05 20.79
CA ALA A 8 -23.63 -33.28 19.54
C ALA A 8 -23.86 -32.17 18.50
N ILE A 9 -25.09 -31.66 18.38
CA ILE A 9 -25.43 -30.55 17.46
C ILE A 9 -24.76 -29.25 17.92
N PHE A 10 -24.73 -29.00 19.23
CA PHE A 10 -24.11 -27.81 19.80
C PHE A 10 -22.58 -27.84 19.67
N ASP A 11 -21.97 -29.01 19.85
CA ASP A 11 -20.53 -29.20 19.67
C ASP A 11 -20.13 -29.10 18.19
N PHE A 12 -20.95 -29.60 17.26
CA PHE A 12 -20.75 -29.41 15.82
C PHE A 12 -20.87 -27.93 15.42
N LEU A 13 -21.87 -27.21 15.94
CA LEU A 13 -22.04 -25.78 15.69
C LEU A 13 -20.87 -24.96 16.25
N LYS A 14 -20.39 -25.30 17.45
CA LYS A 14 -19.19 -24.68 18.03
C LYS A 14 -17.94 -24.95 17.21
N LEU A 15 -17.74 -26.18 16.75
CA LEU A 15 -16.59 -26.55 15.93
C LEU A 15 -16.65 -25.85 14.56
N PHE A 16 -17.83 -25.77 13.96
CA PHE A 16 -18.05 -25.09 12.69
C PHE A 16 -17.83 -23.57 12.82
N VAL A 17 -18.44 -22.94 13.83
CA VAL A 17 -18.25 -21.50 14.12
C VAL A 17 -16.79 -21.21 14.47
N SER A 18 -16.15 -22.03 15.31
CA SER A 18 -14.72 -21.94 15.63
C SER A 18 -13.82 -22.08 14.40
N ARG A 19 -14.14 -22.98 13.49
CA ARG A 19 -13.38 -23.22 12.27
C ARG A 19 -13.56 -22.09 11.25
N VAL A 20 -14.78 -21.54 11.11
CA VAL A 20 -15.05 -20.36 10.28
C VAL A 20 -14.38 -19.11 10.86
N LEU A 21 -14.45 -18.90 12.18
CA LEU A 21 -13.72 -17.81 12.87
C LEU A 21 -12.20 -17.95 12.73
N ARG A 22 -11.64 -19.17 12.84
CA ARG A 22 -10.21 -19.43 12.62
C ARG A 22 -9.79 -19.20 11.17
N ILE A 23 -10.61 -19.58 10.19
CA ILE A 23 -10.34 -19.32 8.77
C ILE A 23 -10.33 -17.81 8.50
N ASN A 24 -11.25 -17.05 9.10
CA ASN A 24 -11.20 -15.58 9.03
C ASN A 24 -9.94 -15.02 9.72
N LEU A 25 -9.55 -15.51 10.89
CA LEU A 25 -8.44 -14.93 11.67
C LEU A 25 -7.02 -15.13 11.11
N MET A 26 -6.79 -16.10 10.20
CA MET A 26 -5.42 -16.49 9.79
C MET A 26 -4.87 -15.76 8.56
N GLY A 27 -5.60 -14.83 7.95
CA GLY A 27 -5.10 -13.99 6.84
C GLY A 27 -5.88 -12.69 6.72
N ASN A 28 -5.90 -11.90 7.80
CA ASN A 28 -6.87 -10.82 8.02
C ASN A 28 -6.27 -9.46 8.39
N LYS A 29 -4.95 -9.27 8.28
CA LYS A 29 -4.31 -8.00 8.65
C LYS A 29 -3.77 -7.24 7.45
N LEU A 30 -3.47 -5.94 7.61
CA LEU A 30 -2.88 -5.13 6.55
C LEU A 30 -1.45 -5.58 6.21
N GLU A 31 -0.72 -6.11 7.19
CA GLU A 31 0.64 -6.61 7.02
C GLU A 31 0.71 -7.85 6.13
N ASP A 32 -0.44 -8.48 5.83
CA ASP A 32 -0.54 -9.57 4.86
C ASP A 32 -0.56 -9.07 3.40
N ILE A 33 -0.71 -7.76 3.17
CA ILE A 33 -0.59 -7.17 1.83
C ILE A 33 0.89 -7.27 1.40
N TYR A 34 1.11 -7.69 0.16
CA TYR A 34 2.46 -7.93 -0.35
C TYR A 34 3.37 -6.71 -0.16
N ASN A 35 4.55 -6.90 0.42
CA ASN A 35 5.52 -5.84 0.73
C ASN A 35 4.91 -4.65 1.49
N TYR A 36 3.97 -4.88 2.40
CA TYR A 36 3.40 -3.84 3.25
C TYR A 36 4.46 -3.20 4.16
N LEU A 37 4.42 -1.88 4.29
CA LEU A 37 5.19 -1.11 5.25
C LEU A 37 4.41 0.12 5.71
N GLN A 38 4.16 0.22 7.02
CA GLN A 38 3.64 1.42 7.67
C GLN A 38 4.77 2.44 7.84
N LEU A 39 4.64 3.64 7.28
CA LEU A 39 5.65 4.70 7.41
C LEU A 39 5.32 5.72 8.52
N SER A 40 4.03 5.91 8.82
CA SER A 40 3.54 6.74 9.92
C SER A 40 2.12 6.32 10.29
N ASP A 41 1.53 6.89 11.33
CA ASP A 41 0.13 6.62 11.72
C ASP A 41 -0.89 6.89 10.59
N SER A 42 -0.54 7.72 9.61
CA SER A 42 -1.42 8.12 8.50
C SER A 42 -0.95 7.65 7.12
N ILE A 43 0.21 7.02 6.99
CA ILE A 43 0.74 6.58 5.69
C ILE A 43 1.20 5.13 5.76
N ALA A 44 0.61 4.29 4.90
CA ALA A 44 1.13 2.97 4.59
C ALA A 44 1.45 2.82 3.12
N THR A 45 2.40 1.93 2.86
CA THR A 45 2.85 1.59 1.51
C THR A 45 2.76 0.10 1.28
N ALA A 46 2.53 -0.32 0.04
CA ALA A 46 2.49 -1.74 -0.29
C ALA A 46 2.80 -2.05 -1.77
N GLY A 47 2.96 -3.33 -2.04
CA GLY A 47 2.69 -3.93 -3.35
C GLY A 47 1.20 -4.00 -3.62
N GLN A 48 0.81 -4.75 -4.65
CA GLN A 48 -0.55 -4.74 -5.15
C GLN A 48 -1.52 -5.37 -4.14
N PRO A 49 -2.53 -4.63 -3.65
CA PRO A 49 -3.61 -5.23 -2.87
C PRO A 49 -4.52 -6.07 -3.77
N THR A 50 -5.02 -7.19 -3.24
CA THR A 50 -6.10 -7.94 -3.88
C THR A 50 -7.46 -7.28 -3.62
N ALA A 51 -8.48 -7.65 -4.40
CA ALA A 51 -9.85 -7.16 -4.19
C ALA A 51 -10.37 -7.43 -2.77
N GLU A 52 -9.99 -8.56 -2.17
CA GLU A 52 -10.37 -8.97 -0.82
C GLU A 52 -9.64 -8.17 0.28
N GLN A 53 -8.52 -7.53 -0.06
CA GLN A 53 -7.73 -6.70 0.86
C GLN A 53 -8.21 -5.25 0.90
N PHE A 54 -8.82 -4.73 -0.17
CA PHE A 54 -9.35 -3.35 -0.22
C PHE A 54 -10.33 -2.99 0.90
N PRO A 55 -11.31 -3.85 1.28
CA PRO A 55 -12.17 -3.58 2.43
C PRO A 55 -11.41 -3.40 3.75
N ARG A 56 -10.22 -3.99 3.88
CA ARG A 56 -9.38 -3.85 5.07
C ARG A 56 -8.61 -2.54 5.07
N ILE A 57 -8.18 -2.09 3.90
CA ILE A 57 -7.58 -0.76 3.71
C ILE A 57 -8.58 0.30 4.19
N GLU A 58 -9.84 0.21 3.75
CA GLU A 58 -10.91 1.11 4.22
C GLU A 58 -11.17 0.96 5.72
N ALA A 59 -11.34 -0.27 6.23
CA ALA A 59 -11.65 -0.50 7.64
C ALA A 59 -10.53 -0.06 8.61
N SER A 60 -9.29 0.06 8.11
CA SER A 60 -8.16 0.63 8.85
C SER A 60 -8.10 2.17 8.81
N GLY A 61 -9.07 2.82 8.18
CA GLY A 61 -9.23 4.28 8.18
C GLY A 61 -8.52 5.00 7.04
N TYR A 62 -7.95 4.28 6.07
CA TYR A 62 -7.39 4.91 4.87
C TYR A 62 -8.50 5.51 4.02
N GLN A 63 -8.31 6.78 3.62
CA GLN A 63 -9.31 7.54 2.87
C GLN A 63 -8.89 7.77 1.42
N VAL A 64 -7.60 7.61 1.12
CA VAL A 64 -7.03 7.85 -0.20
C VAL A 64 -6.14 6.67 -0.59
N VAL A 65 -6.35 6.15 -1.79
CA VAL A 65 -5.48 5.15 -2.42
C VAL A 65 -4.73 5.80 -3.58
N ILE A 66 -3.39 5.73 -3.56
CA ILE A 66 -2.53 6.20 -4.66
C ILE A 66 -1.84 5.00 -5.28
N ASN A 67 -2.16 4.69 -6.55
CA ASN A 67 -1.57 3.59 -7.30
C ASN A 67 -0.49 4.10 -8.28
N LEU A 68 0.73 3.59 -8.18
CA LEU A 68 1.85 3.91 -9.09
C LEU A 68 2.15 2.82 -10.14
N ALA A 69 1.43 1.71 -10.11
CA ALA A 69 1.59 0.62 -11.08
C ALA A 69 0.98 0.98 -12.44
N LEU A 70 1.52 0.37 -13.50
CA LEU A 70 0.87 0.41 -14.82
C LEU A 70 -0.38 -0.48 -14.81
N PRO A 71 -1.47 -0.11 -15.49
CA PRO A 71 -2.64 -0.99 -15.69
C PRO A 71 -2.28 -2.36 -16.29
N GLU A 72 -1.19 -2.43 -17.04
CA GLU A 72 -0.69 -3.64 -17.71
C GLU A 72 0.33 -4.41 -16.86
N SER A 73 0.57 -3.99 -15.61
CA SER A 73 1.45 -4.75 -14.70
C SER A 73 0.91 -6.18 -14.52
N ALA A 74 1.80 -7.16 -14.42
CA ALA A 74 1.43 -8.57 -14.38
C ALA A 74 0.42 -8.94 -13.27
N ASN A 75 0.41 -8.19 -12.17
CA ASN A 75 -0.51 -8.35 -11.06
C ASN A 75 -1.58 -7.24 -10.95
N ALA A 76 -1.72 -6.35 -11.95
CA ALA A 76 -2.69 -5.25 -11.89
C ALA A 76 -4.11 -5.76 -11.65
N LEU A 77 -4.83 -5.12 -10.73
CA LEU A 77 -6.20 -5.49 -10.38
C LEU A 77 -7.20 -4.85 -11.35
N PRO A 78 -8.04 -5.63 -12.06
CA PRO A 78 -9.08 -5.06 -12.91
C PRO A 78 -10.07 -4.22 -12.11
N HIS A 79 -10.47 -3.06 -12.66
CA HIS A 79 -11.45 -2.16 -12.04
C HIS A 79 -11.07 -1.65 -10.64
N GLU A 80 -9.79 -1.60 -10.31
CA GLU A 80 -9.29 -1.18 -9.00
C GLU A 80 -9.85 0.17 -8.51
N ARG A 81 -9.93 1.16 -9.41
CA ARG A 81 -10.59 2.44 -9.13
C ARG A 81 -12.00 2.24 -8.58
N ALA A 82 -12.82 1.45 -9.28
CA ALA A 82 -14.20 1.21 -8.87
C ALA A 82 -14.27 0.46 -7.54
N ILE A 83 -13.33 -0.45 -7.27
CA ILE A 83 -13.25 -1.16 -5.98
C ILE A 83 -12.99 -0.15 -4.85
N ALA A 84 -11.99 0.72 -4.99
CA ALA A 84 -11.66 1.73 -3.99
C ALA A 84 -12.79 2.76 -3.80
N GLU A 85 -13.34 3.30 -4.89
CA GLU A 85 -14.39 4.32 -4.86
C GLU A 85 -15.71 3.77 -4.31
N ASN A 86 -16.06 2.50 -4.58
CA ASN A 86 -17.26 1.87 -4.00
C ASN A 86 -17.15 1.65 -2.48
N LEU A 87 -15.93 1.63 -1.94
CA LEU A 87 -15.66 1.61 -0.50
C LEU A 87 -15.60 3.03 0.09
N GLY A 88 -15.80 4.08 -0.71
CA GLY A 88 -15.76 5.47 -0.26
C GLY A 88 -14.36 6.07 -0.18
N MET A 89 -13.33 5.38 -0.66
CA MET A 89 -11.97 5.92 -0.73
C MET A 89 -11.77 6.72 -2.02
N GLN A 90 -11.05 7.83 -1.93
CA GLN A 90 -10.56 8.56 -3.10
C GLN A 90 -9.48 7.72 -3.80
N TYR A 91 -9.55 7.58 -5.12
CA TYR A 91 -8.56 6.84 -5.89
C TYR A 91 -7.77 7.76 -6.84
N ILE A 92 -6.45 7.74 -6.74
CA ILE A 92 -5.52 8.51 -7.58
C ILE A 92 -4.59 7.52 -8.28
N HIS A 93 -4.47 7.64 -9.60
CA HIS A 93 -3.62 6.75 -10.39
C HIS A 93 -2.56 7.55 -11.13
N ILE A 94 -1.29 7.24 -10.85
CA ILE A 94 -0.11 7.91 -11.41
C ILE A 94 0.78 6.81 -12.00
N PRO A 95 0.50 6.34 -13.23
CA PRO A 95 1.21 5.20 -13.80
C PRO A 95 2.69 5.51 -14.04
N VAL A 96 3.59 4.80 -13.35
CA VAL A 96 5.05 4.97 -13.51
C VAL A 96 5.64 3.77 -14.25
N VAL A 97 6.23 4.03 -15.42
CA VAL A 97 6.97 3.01 -16.19
C VAL A 97 8.23 2.61 -15.40
N TRP A 98 8.44 1.31 -15.18
CA TRP A 98 9.50 0.81 -14.31
C TRP A 98 10.91 1.23 -14.78
N GLU A 99 11.13 1.12 -16.08
CA GLU A 99 12.41 1.40 -16.75
C GLU A 99 12.65 2.90 -16.94
N HIS A 100 11.60 3.73 -16.80
CA HIS A 100 11.61 5.14 -17.13
C HIS A 100 10.83 6.01 -16.12
N PRO A 101 11.20 6.03 -14.83
CA PRO A 101 10.61 6.97 -13.88
C PRO A 101 10.96 8.42 -14.24
N THR A 102 9.99 9.32 -14.18
CA THR A 102 10.15 10.73 -14.58
C THR A 102 9.99 11.70 -13.41
N LEU A 103 10.59 12.89 -13.53
CA LEU A 103 10.38 13.97 -12.55
C LEU A 103 8.94 14.47 -12.54
N GLU A 104 8.24 14.40 -13.68
CA GLU A 104 6.82 14.72 -13.79
C GLU A 104 5.97 13.76 -12.96
N ASN A 105 6.20 12.45 -13.06
CA ASN A 105 5.52 11.48 -12.21
C ASN A 105 5.76 11.73 -10.72
N PHE A 106 6.98 12.11 -10.35
CA PHE A 106 7.29 12.48 -8.97
C PHE A 106 6.55 13.75 -8.55
N GLN A 107 6.47 14.76 -9.40
CA GLN A 107 5.73 15.98 -9.09
C GLN A 107 4.22 15.71 -8.94
N ASP A 108 3.64 14.88 -9.79
CA ASP A 108 2.24 14.45 -9.67
C ASP A 108 2.01 13.73 -8.34
N PHE A 109 2.94 12.86 -7.95
CA PHE A 109 2.90 12.18 -6.67
C PHE A 109 2.97 13.16 -5.48
N VAL A 110 3.90 14.11 -5.52
CA VAL A 110 4.02 15.17 -4.51
C VAL A 110 2.71 15.95 -4.41
N ASN A 111 2.13 16.36 -5.53
CA ASN A 111 0.87 17.10 -5.58
C ASN A 111 -0.27 16.29 -4.95
N ALA A 112 -0.36 14.99 -5.26
CA ALA A 112 -1.36 14.09 -4.69
C ALA A 112 -1.20 13.92 -3.17
N MET A 113 0.03 13.78 -2.68
CA MET A 113 0.34 13.67 -1.25
C MET A 113 0.02 14.97 -0.51
N GLN A 114 0.40 16.13 -1.05
CA GLN A 114 0.16 17.43 -0.43
C GLN A 114 -1.33 17.80 -0.42
N ALA A 115 -2.06 17.51 -1.49
CA ALA A 115 -3.50 17.74 -1.58
C ALA A 115 -4.32 16.89 -0.59
N ASN A 116 -3.72 15.85 -0.01
CA ASN A 116 -4.34 14.97 0.97
C ASN A 116 -3.54 14.87 2.27
N ALA A 117 -2.77 15.90 2.61
CA ALA A 117 -1.89 15.90 3.78
C ALA A 117 -2.65 15.76 5.13
N ASP A 118 -3.95 16.03 5.14
CA ASP A 118 -4.87 15.92 6.27
C ASP A 118 -5.61 14.58 6.35
N LYS A 119 -5.37 13.65 5.41
CA LYS A 119 -6.06 12.35 5.34
C LYS A 119 -5.07 11.18 5.48
N PRO A 120 -5.50 10.02 6.00
CA PRO A 120 -4.71 8.81 5.91
C PRO A 120 -4.64 8.29 4.48
N VAL A 121 -3.42 8.07 3.98
CA VAL A 121 -3.13 7.69 2.59
C VAL A 121 -2.47 6.31 2.51
N PHE A 122 -3.02 5.46 1.65
CA PHE A 122 -2.45 4.16 1.30
C PHE A 122 -1.83 4.27 -0.11
N VAL A 123 -0.52 4.10 -0.22
CA VAL A 123 0.19 4.21 -1.50
C VAL A 123 0.66 2.83 -1.93
N HIS A 124 0.38 2.40 -3.16
CA HIS A 124 0.88 1.12 -3.63
C HIS A 124 1.33 1.13 -5.08
N CYS A 125 2.04 0.07 -5.45
CA CYS A 125 2.29 -0.28 -6.85
C CYS A 125 2.28 -1.80 -6.98
N ALA A 126 2.98 -2.37 -7.96
CA ALA A 126 3.05 -3.82 -8.12
C ALA A 126 3.74 -4.52 -6.93
N ALA A 127 4.84 -3.96 -6.41
CA ALA A 127 5.72 -4.63 -5.44
C ALA A 127 6.29 -3.69 -4.36
N ASN A 128 5.69 -2.52 -4.15
CA ASN A 128 6.18 -1.43 -3.29
C ASN A 128 7.50 -0.77 -3.73
N MET A 129 8.19 -1.25 -4.77
CA MET A 129 9.50 -0.71 -5.16
C MET A 129 9.46 0.72 -5.70
N ARG A 130 8.48 1.04 -6.56
CA ARG A 130 8.26 2.42 -7.06
C ARG A 130 7.89 3.36 -5.93
N VAL A 131 6.99 2.88 -5.07
CA VAL A 131 6.40 3.65 -3.98
C VAL A 131 7.44 3.94 -2.92
N SER A 132 8.25 2.97 -2.50
CA SER A 132 9.30 3.21 -1.53
C SER A 132 10.34 4.22 -2.03
N ALA A 133 10.68 4.20 -3.32
CA ALA A 133 11.56 5.21 -3.92
C ALA A 133 10.93 6.61 -3.96
N PHE A 134 9.63 6.70 -4.29
CA PHE A 134 8.89 7.97 -4.29
C PHE A 134 8.69 8.52 -2.87
N MET A 135 8.38 7.66 -1.90
CA MET A 135 8.27 8.02 -0.49
C MET A 135 9.61 8.42 0.12
N TYR A 136 10.71 7.76 -0.26
CA TYR A 136 12.06 8.20 0.10
C TYR A 136 12.28 9.65 -0.32
N LEU A 137 12.04 9.97 -1.61
CA LEU A 137 12.21 11.33 -2.12
C LEU A 137 11.27 12.33 -1.44
N TYR A 138 9.99 11.98 -1.26
CA TYR A 138 9.01 12.82 -0.60
C TYR A 138 9.40 13.13 0.85
N ASN A 139 9.83 12.11 1.59
CA ASN A 139 10.24 12.26 3.00
C ASN A 139 11.51 13.12 3.13
N ARG A 140 12.50 12.92 2.26
CA ARG A 140 13.74 13.71 2.23
C ARG A 140 13.48 15.18 1.89
N ILE A 141 12.71 15.42 0.84
CA ILE A 141 12.57 16.73 0.22
C ILE A 141 11.53 17.58 0.95
N TYR A 142 10.36 17.01 1.26
CA TYR A 142 9.20 17.77 1.74
C TYR A 142 8.90 17.57 3.23
N LYS A 143 9.33 16.45 3.82
CA LYS A 143 9.15 16.17 5.26
C LYS A 143 10.41 16.37 6.08
N GLN A 144 11.54 16.67 5.44
CA GLN A 144 12.86 16.88 6.07
C GLN A 144 13.28 15.70 6.97
N VAL A 145 12.84 14.49 6.63
CA VAL A 145 13.31 13.26 7.28
C VAL A 145 14.79 13.07 6.92
N SER A 146 15.59 12.57 7.87
CA SER A 146 17.02 12.37 7.65
C SER A 146 17.28 11.35 6.53
N GLU A 147 18.47 11.43 5.92
CA GLU A 147 18.89 10.47 4.90
C GLU A 147 18.87 9.05 5.43
N GLU A 148 19.41 8.86 6.63
CA GLU A 148 19.56 7.57 7.27
C GLU A 148 18.19 6.92 7.49
N GLN A 149 17.22 7.65 8.05
CA GLN A 149 15.89 7.12 8.30
C GLN A 149 15.15 6.81 7.00
N ALA A 150 15.15 7.73 6.02
CA ALA A 150 14.48 7.48 4.75
C ALA A 150 15.11 6.29 4.01
N GLN A 151 16.44 6.16 4.07
CA GLN A 151 17.16 5.04 3.46
C GLN A 151 16.85 3.71 4.16
N GLN A 152 16.68 3.71 5.49
CA GLN A 152 16.26 2.52 6.23
C GLN A 152 14.88 2.03 5.77
N ASP A 153 13.90 2.94 5.62
CA ASP A 153 12.57 2.58 5.15
C ASP A 153 12.60 2.00 3.72
N LEU A 154 13.35 2.64 2.81
CA LEU A 154 13.54 2.16 1.45
C LEU A 154 14.19 0.76 1.42
N ALA A 155 15.24 0.57 2.21
CA ALA A 155 16.00 -0.67 2.28
C ALA A 155 15.22 -1.86 2.87
N GLN A 156 14.14 -1.61 3.62
CA GLN A 156 13.21 -2.67 4.04
C GLN A 156 12.48 -3.31 2.85
N ILE A 157 12.29 -2.56 1.76
CA ILE A 157 11.61 -3.04 0.57
C ILE A 157 12.61 -3.59 -0.44
N TRP A 158 13.65 -2.81 -0.77
CA TRP A 158 14.66 -3.19 -1.75
C TRP A 158 15.84 -2.22 -1.79
N THR A 159 16.92 -2.66 -2.43
CA THR A 159 18.03 -1.77 -2.84
C THR A 159 17.78 -1.28 -4.27
N PRO A 160 17.64 0.04 -4.50
CA PRO A 160 17.44 0.58 -5.84
C PRO A 160 18.49 0.10 -6.85
N ASN A 161 18.05 -0.30 -8.04
CA ASN A 161 18.95 -0.58 -9.16
C ASN A 161 19.42 0.72 -9.84
N ASP A 162 20.29 0.62 -10.83
CA ASP A 162 20.88 1.79 -11.51
C ASP A 162 19.85 2.79 -12.03
N THR A 163 18.76 2.32 -12.65
CA THR A 163 17.67 3.18 -13.14
C THR A 163 17.08 4.04 -12.01
N TRP A 164 16.77 3.41 -10.89
CA TRP A 164 16.11 4.09 -9.77
C TRP A 164 17.08 4.92 -8.93
N GLN A 165 18.35 4.51 -8.82
CA GLN A 165 19.41 5.34 -8.22
C GLN A 165 19.63 6.62 -9.02
N GLN A 166 19.74 6.54 -10.35
CA GLN A 166 19.89 7.70 -11.23
C GLN A 166 18.68 8.63 -11.12
N PHE A 167 17.48 8.07 -11.07
CA PHE A 167 16.25 8.84 -10.87
C PHE A 167 16.22 9.56 -9.52
N ILE A 168 16.55 8.87 -8.42
CA ILE A 168 16.61 9.47 -7.08
C ILE A 168 17.61 10.63 -7.04
N GLN A 169 18.82 10.42 -7.58
CA GLN A 169 19.85 11.45 -7.65
C GLN A 169 19.38 12.66 -8.48
N LYS A 170 18.76 12.42 -9.63
CA LYS A 170 18.21 13.46 -10.49
C LYS A 170 17.11 14.27 -9.78
N ALA A 171 16.22 13.63 -9.03
CA ALA A 171 15.15 14.30 -8.31
C ALA A 171 15.68 15.18 -7.17
N ILE A 172 16.66 14.69 -6.39
CA ILE A 172 17.32 15.47 -5.34
C ILE A 172 18.04 16.69 -5.93
N ALA A 173 18.84 16.49 -6.99
CA ALA A 173 19.57 17.56 -7.64
C ALA A 173 18.63 18.63 -8.23
N ASN A 174 17.50 18.21 -8.83
CA ASN A 174 16.51 19.13 -9.38
C ASN A 174 15.87 20.01 -8.30
N HIS A 175 15.61 19.47 -7.10
CA HIS A 175 15.06 20.27 -6.00
C HIS A 175 16.09 21.23 -5.38
N GLN A 176 17.37 20.87 -5.35
CA GLN A 176 18.43 21.75 -4.84
C GLN A 176 18.75 22.93 -5.77
N ALA A 177 18.34 22.85 -7.04
CA ALA A 177 18.57 23.88 -8.04
C ALA A 177 17.47 24.98 -8.09
N ILE A 178 16.41 24.82 -7.29
CA ILE A 178 15.25 25.74 -7.18
C ILE A 178 15.33 26.47 -5.85
#